data_AF-A0A955TJ87-F1
#
_entry.id   AF-A0A955TJ87-F1
#
_cell.length_a   1.000
_cell.length_b   1.000
_cell.length_c   1.000
_cell.angle_alpha   90.00
_cell.angle_beta   90.00
_cell.angle_gamma   90.00
#
_symmetry.space_group_name_H-M   'P 1'
#
loop_
_entity.id
_entity.type
_entity.pdbx_description
1 polymer ?
#
loop_
_entity_poly.entity_id
_entity_poly.type
_entity_poly.pdbx_seq_one_letter_code
_entity_poly.pdbx_strand_id
1 'polypeptide(L)'
;IVRFTTEEGSDRELALGAVLLVSKAPENLVSLWREAVVFKLVGAVTAFGEISDKATVSDFAGVKLEPKGEDEAKRYLEAEPGDTLNLDGKEIAAFQALKSKGGSQADVETLVRELLLARYQAYRAKGLSGIPPYVRGGEEKFELSQDLLLATNEAKFVPKYFPSFHQTLLNYPANQAKQLETRFFWANVDVFSRPTLILSHRMLFNEGDAYVVVDRHFYASHEYNGLQAIGGALPAKEGSLLVSLYRISTDGVAGFGSSAKHPVARGLMGPYFEEIFEGIRKKAE
;
A
#
# COMPACT_ATOMS: atom_id res chain seq x y z
N ILE A 1 -21.18 -9.12 -7.21
CA ILE A 1 -19.90 -9.08 -6.45
C ILE A 1 -20.06 -10.01 -5.25
N VAL A 2 -19.15 -10.94 -5.03
CA VAL A 2 -19.13 -11.86 -3.87
C VAL A 2 -17.98 -11.45 -2.98
N ARG A 3 -18.26 -11.09 -1.71
CA ARG A 3 -17.24 -10.74 -0.72
C ARG A 3 -16.82 -11.97 0.08
N PHE A 4 -15.57 -12.01 0.49
CA PHE A 4 -15.03 -13.09 1.33
C PHE A 4 -13.95 -12.56 2.28
N THR A 5 -13.68 -13.33 3.34
CA THR A 5 -12.50 -13.17 4.20
C THR A 5 -11.62 -14.39 4.04
N THR A 6 -10.35 -14.28 4.42
CA THR A 6 -9.41 -15.40 4.44
C THR A 6 -8.69 -15.43 5.78
N GLU A 7 -7.93 -16.49 6.03
CA GLU A 7 -7.12 -16.62 7.23
C GLU A 7 -6.09 -15.49 7.29
N GLU A 8 -5.93 -14.89 8.47
CA GLU A 8 -4.98 -13.82 8.78
C GLU A 8 -3.74 -14.45 9.44
N GLY A 9 -2.55 -14.08 8.97
CA GLY A 9 -1.27 -14.65 9.43
C GLY A 9 -0.82 -14.09 10.78
N SER A 10 -1.42 -13.00 11.25
CA SER A 10 -1.09 -12.37 12.54
C SER A 10 -2.30 -11.64 13.12
N ASP A 11 -2.23 -11.29 14.40
CA ASP A 11 -3.27 -10.54 15.12
C ASP A 11 -3.41 -9.08 14.67
N ARG A 12 -2.47 -8.58 13.86
CA ARG A 12 -2.46 -7.23 13.27
C ARG A 12 -2.86 -7.20 11.81
N GLU A 13 -3.10 -8.36 11.20
CA GLU A 13 -3.46 -8.44 9.79
C GLU A 13 -4.99 -8.44 9.62
N LEU A 14 -5.49 -7.53 8.79
CA LEU A 14 -6.85 -7.60 8.25
C LEU A 14 -6.81 -8.16 6.83
N ALA A 15 -7.55 -9.25 6.60
CA ALA A 15 -7.69 -9.86 5.28
C ALA A 15 -9.15 -9.87 4.80
N LEU A 16 -9.37 -9.35 3.59
CA LEU A 16 -10.67 -9.35 2.94
C LEU A 16 -10.53 -9.30 1.42
N GLY A 17 -11.50 -9.86 0.72
CA GLY A 17 -11.50 -9.89 -0.73
C GLY A 17 -12.89 -9.87 -1.35
N ALA A 18 -12.89 -9.72 -2.66
CA ALA A 18 -14.08 -9.82 -3.47
C ALA A 18 -13.78 -10.50 -4.81
N VAL A 19 -14.79 -11.14 -5.36
CA VAL A 19 -14.79 -11.72 -6.70
C VAL A 19 -15.98 -11.19 -7.47
N LEU A 20 -15.79 -10.86 -8.74
CA LEU A 20 -16.87 -10.49 -9.64
C LEU A 20 -16.62 -11.06 -11.04
N LEU A 21 -17.67 -11.55 -11.68
CA LEU A 21 -17.63 -12.03 -13.06
C LEU A 21 -17.91 -10.84 -13.99
N VAL A 22 -17.09 -10.67 -15.04
CA VAL A 22 -17.28 -9.68 -16.09
C VAL A 22 -17.24 -10.33 -17.47
N SER A 23 -17.88 -9.70 -18.45
CA SER A 23 -17.95 -10.20 -19.83
C SER A 23 -16.64 -10.00 -20.62
N LYS A 24 -15.80 -9.05 -20.22
CA LYS A 24 -14.52 -8.77 -20.89
C LYS A 24 -13.50 -9.88 -20.64
N ALA A 25 -12.72 -10.20 -21.66
CA ALA A 25 -11.57 -11.09 -21.54
C ALA A 25 -10.41 -10.43 -20.76
N PRO A 26 -9.51 -11.20 -20.12
CA PRO A 26 -8.50 -10.67 -19.21
C PRO A 26 -7.59 -9.59 -19.82
N GLU A 27 -7.19 -9.75 -21.08
CA GLU A 27 -6.34 -8.82 -21.82
C GLU A 27 -6.98 -7.42 -21.97
N ASN A 28 -8.31 -7.35 -21.97
CA ASN A 28 -9.07 -6.09 -22.07
C ASN A 28 -9.26 -5.40 -20.71
N LEU A 29 -8.83 -6.05 -19.61
CA LEU A 29 -8.92 -5.52 -18.26
C LEU A 29 -7.56 -5.01 -17.75
N VAL A 30 -6.49 -5.27 -18.48
CA VAL A 30 -5.11 -4.94 -18.06
C VAL A 30 -4.87 -3.44 -17.85
N SER A 31 -5.57 -2.59 -18.61
CA SER A 31 -5.48 -1.14 -18.46
C SER A 31 -5.93 -0.65 -17.08
N LEU A 32 -6.84 -1.37 -16.41
CA LEU A 32 -7.27 -1.05 -15.05
C LEU A 32 -6.08 -0.99 -14.08
N TRP A 33 -5.09 -1.86 -14.27
CA TRP A 33 -3.90 -1.92 -13.44
C TRP A 33 -2.77 -1.03 -13.98
N ARG A 34 -2.51 -1.04 -15.29
CA ARG A 34 -1.44 -0.20 -15.87
C ARG A 34 -1.65 1.29 -15.60
N GLU A 35 -2.90 1.75 -15.65
CA GLU A 35 -3.24 3.17 -15.46
C GLU A 35 -3.57 3.56 -14.01
N ALA A 36 -3.37 2.65 -13.05
CA ALA A 36 -3.72 2.87 -11.65
C ALA A 36 -5.16 3.34 -11.45
N VAL A 37 -6.10 2.71 -12.16
CA VAL A 37 -7.50 3.17 -12.17
C VAL A 37 -8.09 3.19 -10.75
N VAL A 38 -7.67 2.29 -9.86
CA VAL A 38 -8.09 2.32 -8.43
C VAL A 38 -7.82 3.67 -7.77
N PHE A 39 -6.65 4.30 -7.99
CA PHE A 39 -6.37 5.63 -7.43
C PHE A 39 -7.24 6.74 -8.02
N LYS A 40 -7.83 6.53 -9.20
CA LYS A 40 -8.77 7.48 -9.83
C LYS A 40 -10.23 7.25 -9.41
N LEU A 41 -10.55 6.06 -8.91
CA LEU A 41 -11.92 5.65 -8.58
C LEU A 41 -12.31 5.93 -7.13
N VAL A 42 -11.33 6.02 -6.25
CA VAL A 42 -11.54 6.14 -4.81
C VAL A 42 -11.60 7.62 -4.44
N GLY A 43 -12.76 8.10 -3.98
CA GLY A 43 -12.94 9.51 -3.59
C GLY A 43 -11.98 9.97 -2.48
N ALA A 44 -11.51 9.05 -1.64
CA ALA A 44 -10.50 9.34 -0.63
C ALA A 44 -9.09 9.64 -1.21
N VAL A 45 -8.77 9.22 -2.44
CA VAL A 45 -7.46 9.52 -3.03
C VAL A 45 -7.49 10.95 -3.57
N THR A 46 -6.81 11.87 -2.88
CA THR A 46 -6.85 13.31 -3.20
C THR A 46 -5.77 13.72 -4.20
N ALA A 47 -4.67 12.98 -4.25
CA ALA A 47 -3.62 13.13 -5.25
C ALA A 47 -2.81 11.84 -5.38
N PHE A 48 -2.24 11.59 -6.54
CA PHE A 48 -1.27 10.52 -6.75
C PHE A 48 -0.36 10.85 -7.93
N GLY A 49 0.80 10.20 -8.00
CA GLY A 49 1.75 10.35 -9.10
C GLY A 49 2.62 9.12 -9.29
N GLU A 50 3.04 8.88 -10.53
CA GLU A 50 4.00 7.84 -10.87
C GLU A 50 5.42 8.32 -10.53
N ILE A 51 6.23 7.45 -9.93
CA ILE A 51 7.61 7.72 -9.54
C ILE A 51 8.52 7.18 -10.65
N SER A 52 9.32 8.05 -11.26
CA SER A 52 10.20 7.66 -12.37
C SER A 52 11.36 6.75 -11.94
N ASP A 53 11.92 6.00 -12.88
CA ASP A 53 13.07 5.11 -12.64
C ASP A 53 14.34 5.83 -12.13
N LYS A 54 14.47 7.12 -12.42
CA LYS A 54 15.57 7.97 -11.93
C LYS A 54 15.01 9.02 -10.98
N ALA A 55 14.12 8.58 -10.09
CA ALA A 55 13.37 9.47 -9.21
C ALA A 55 14.28 10.50 -8.53
N THR A 56 13.79 11.72 -8.52
CA THR A 56 14.32 12.84 -7.75
C THR A 56 13.20 13.38 -6.87
N VAL A 57 13.49 14.40 -6.06
CA VAL A 57 12.46 15.02 -5.21
C VAL A 57 11.32 15.62 -6.04
N SER A 58 11.55 15.98 -7.32
CA SER A 58 10.51 16.54 -8.18
C SER A 58 9.39 15.56 -8.49
N ASP A 59 9.66 14.24 -8.48
CA ASP A 59 8.62 13.22 -8.65
C ASP A 59 7.56 13.30 -7.53
N PHE A 60 7.91 13.87 -6.38
CA PHE A 60 7.06 14.02 -5.19
C PHE A 60 6.49 15.45 -5.04
N ALA A 61 6.62 16.32 -6.04
CA ALA A 61 6.16 17.71 -5.95
C ALA A 61 4.65 17.84 -5.67
N GLY A 62 3.86 16.85 -6.06
CA GLY A 62 2.41 16.78 -5.80
C GLY A 62 2.04 16.31 -4.40
N VAL A 63 2.98 15.77 -3.61
CA VAL A 63 2.73 15.35 -2.22
C VAL A 63 2.54 16.60 -1.36
N LYS A 64 1.45 16.64 -0.61
CA LYS A 64 1.12 17.73 0.33
C LYS A 64 0.65 17.18 1.67
N LEU A 65 0.64 18.01 2.70
CA LEU A 65 0.05 17.66 3.99
C LEU A 65 -1.43 18.06 4.09
N GLU A 66 -2.15 18.10 2.96
CA GLU A 66 -3.56 18.44 2.92
C GLU A 66 -4.48 17.21 2.89
N PRO A 67 -5.62 17.24 3.61
CA PRO A 67 -6.17 18.39 4.36
C PRO A 67 -5.51 18.61 5.73
N LYS A 68 -5.66 19.83 6.29
CA LYS A 68 -5.13 20.23 7.62
C LYS A 68 -3.60 20.30 7.67
N GLY A 69 -3.02 20.95 6.66
CA GLY A 69 -1.58 21.14 6.50
C GLY A 69 -0.81 21.54 7.77
N GLU A 70 -1.27 22.55 8.50
CA GLU A 70 -0.58 23.03 9.70
C GLU A 70 -0.61 22.02 10.85
N ASP A 71 -1.76 21.39 11.09
CA ASP A 71 -1.91 20.37 12.13
C ASP A 71 -1.04 19.14 11.82
N GLU A 72 -1.03 18.70 10.57
CA GLU A 72 -0.22 17.56 10.15
C GLU A 72 1.27 17.91 10.19
N ALA A 73 1.67 19.11 9.75
CA ALA A 73 3.04 19.58 9.87
C ALA A 73 3.52 19.61 11.33
N LYS A 74 2.67 20.11 12.23
CA LYS A 74 2.93 20.09 13.67
C LYS A 74 3.15 18.67 14.19
N ARG A 75 2.36 17.69 13.75
CA ARG A 75 2.54 16.28 14.14
C ARG A 75 3.88 15.71 13.72
N TYR A 76 4.36 16.02 12.51
CA TYR A 76 5.69 15.61 12.08
C TYR A 76 6.78 16.26 12.94
N LEU A 77 6.68 17.57 13.20
CA LEU A 77 7.65 18.32 14.03
C LEU A 77 7.68 17.82 15.48
N GLU A 78 6.54 17.38 15.99
CA GLU A 78 6.36 16.84 17.35
C GLU A 78 6.56 15.33 17.43
N ALA A 79 6.94 14.66 16.35
CA ALA A 79 7.07 13.21 16.32
C ALA A 79 8.08 12.69 17.35
N GLU A 80 7.67 11.65 18.07
CA GLU A 80 8.46 10.93 19.07
C GLU A 80 8.35 9.41 18.89
N PRO A 81 9.31 8.63 19.42
CA PRO A 81 9.18 7.18 19.50
C PRO A 81 7.84 6.73 20.10
N GLY A 82 7.08 5.90 19.37
CA GLY A 82 5.77 5.39 19.82
C GLY A 82 4.58 6.19 19.35
N ASP A 83 4.79 7.28 18.61
CA ASP A 83 3.72 7.97 17.93
C ASP A 83 3.09 7.14 16.81
N THR A 84 1.92 7.61 16.37
CA THR A 84 1.15 7.02 15.27
C THR A 84 1.79 7.20 13.89
N LEU A 85 2.83 8.05 13.77
CA LEU A 85 3.56 8.21 12.52
C LEU A 85 4.55 7.05 12.31
N ASN A 86 4.56 6.50 11.11
CA ASN A 86 5.45 5.42 10.69
C ASN A 86 6.83 5.97 10.33
N LEU A 87 7.60 6.40 11.32
CA LEU A 87 8.91 6.98 11.13
C LEU A 87 10.02 6.11 11.72
N ASP A 88 11.18 6.13 11.07
CA ASP A 88 12.41 5.61 11.66
C ASP A 88 13.06 6.65 12.60
N GLY A 89 14.07 6.24 13.36
CA GLY A 89 14.72 7.13 14.33
C GLY A 89 15.48 8.32 13.71
N LYS A 90 15.99 8.19 12.48
CA LYS A 90 16.69 9.27 11.78
C LYS A 90 15.70 10.31 11.27
N GLU A 91 14.55 9.86 10.79
CA GLU A 91 13.47 10.72 10.32
C GLU A 91 12.87 11.52 11.48
N ILE A 92 12.62 10.87 12.63
CA ILE A 92 12.20 11.57 13.87
C ILE A 92 13.21 12.66 14.23
N ALA A 93 14.50 12.33 14.27
CA ALA A 93 15.55 13.30 14.60
C ALA A 93 15.61 14.47 13.60
N ALA A 94 15.36 14.20 12.31
CA ALA A 94 15.34 15.24 11.27
C ALA A 94 14.18 16.23 11.49
N PHE A 95 12.97 15.73 11.80
CA PHE A 95 11.83 16.61 12.09
C PHE A 95 12.01 17.38 13.40
N GLN A 96 12.59 16.78 14.43
CA GLN A 96 12.91 17.47 15.69
C GLN A 96 13.95 18.58 15.47
N ALA A 97 14.97 18.33 14.65
CA ALA A 97 15.94 19.34 14.26
C ALA A 97 15.30 20.48 13.45
N LEU A 98 14.32 20.17 12.60
CA LEU A 98 13.53 21.16 11.88
C LEU A 98 12.64 21.99 12.83
N LYS A 99 12.02 21.35 13.83
CA LYS A 99 11.24 22.03 14.89
C LYS A 99 12.08 23.02 15.67
N SER A 100 13.31 22.66 16.06
CA SER A 100 14.22 23.58 16.77
C SER A 100 14.59 24.84 15.96
N LYS A 101 14.40 24.81 14.63
CA LYS A 101 14.62 25.96 13.73
C LYS A 101 13.34 26.73 13.43
N GLY A 102 12.20 26.35 14.00
CA GLY A 102 10.89 26.95 13.72
C GLY A 102 10.33 26.59 12.35
N GLY A 103 10.56 25.35 11.89
CA GLY A 103 10.11 24.89 10.57
C GLY A 103 8.61 25.12 10.31
N SER A 104 8.31 25.64 9.13
CA SER A 104 6.95 25.85 8.63
C SER A 104 6.36 24.59 8.01
N GLN A 105 5.05 24.59 7.67
CA GLN A 105 4.44 23.51 6.89
C GLN A 105 5.21 23.24 5.59
N ALA A 106 5.67 24.28 4.89
CA ALA A 106 6.41 24.12 3.63
C ALA A 106 7.78 23.44 3.85
N ASP A 107 8.45 23.72 4.96
CA ASP A 107 9.71 23.05 5.30
C ASP A 107 9.47 21.58 5.66
N VAL A 108 8.39 21.28 6.38
CA VAL A 108 7.99 19.90 6.70
C VAL A 108 7.64 19.13 5.43
N GLU A 109 6.85 19.71 4.52
CA GLU A 109 6.53 19.09 3.23
C GLU A 109 7.79 18.81 2.40
N THR A 110 8.77 19.71 2.44
CA THR A 110 10.06 19.51 1.76
C THR A 110 10.79 18.30 2.34
N LEU A 111 10.92 18.23 3.67
CA LEU A 111 11.56 17.11 4.35
C LEU A 111 10.81 15.78 4.14
N VAL A 112 9.47 15.82 4.13
CA VAL A 112 8.63 14.66 3.80
C VAL A 112 8.92 14.15 2.38
N ARG A 113 9.00 15.04 1.38
CA ARG A 113 9.30 14.62 -0.01
C ARG A 113 10.70 14.00 -0.13
N GLU A 114 11.69 14.53 0.58
CA GLU A 114 13.05 13.97 0.64
C GLU A 114 13.06 12.58 1.30
N LEU A 115 12.31 12.41 2.38
CA LEU A 115 12.11 11.15 3.08
C LEU A 115 11.47 10.10 2.16
N LEU A 116 10.38 10.47 1.47
CA LEU A 116 9.69 9.57 0.53
C LEU A 116 10.62 9.12 -0.60
N LEU A 117 11.45 10.03 -1.13
CA LEU A 117 12.48 9.71 -2.11
C LEU A 117 13.49 8.70 -1.55
N ALA A 118 14.01 8.94 -0.35
CA ALA A 118 14.98 8.04 0.30
C ALA A 118 14.40 6.63 0.52
N ARG A 119 13.14 6.54 0.98
CA ARG A 119 12.42 5.27 1.15
C ARG A 119 12.22 4.54 -0.17
N TYR A 120 11.77 5.26 -1.21
CA TYR A 120 11.64 4.68 -2.55
C TYR A 120 12.98 4.13 -3.06
N GLN A 121 14.07 4.89 -2.94
CA GLN A 121 15.38 4.47 -3.41
C GLN A 121 15.90 3.25 -2.65
N ALA A 122 15.74 3.22 -1.32
CA ALA A 122 16.13 2.09 -0.50
C ALA A 122 15.34 0.82 -0.85
N TYR A 123 14.00 0.93 -0.94
CA TYR A 123 13.14 -0.18 -1.33
C TYR A 123 13.42 -0.67 -2.75
N ARG A 124 13.60 0.23 -3.72
CA ARG A 124 13.90 -0.16 -5.09
C ARG A 124 15.21 -0.93 -5.20
N ALA A 125 16.22 -0.54 -4.44
CA ALA A 125 17.53 -1.18 -4.46
C ALA A 125 17.57 -2.54 -3.72
N LYS A 126 16.75 -2.72 -2.69
CA LYS A 126 16.88 -3.85 -1.73
C LYS A 126 15.59 -4.61 -1.44
N GLY A 127 14.48 -4.21 -2.05
CA GLY A 127 13.15 -4.77 -1.80
C GLY A 127 12.71 -4.59 -0.36
N LEU A 128 12.12 -5.65 0.21
CA LEU A 128 11.67 -5.66 1.60
C LEU A 128 12.78 -5.32 2.60
N SER A 129 14.03 -5.74 2.33
CA SER A 129 15.17 -5.41 3.20
C SER A 129 15.61 -3.93 3.12
N GLY A 130 15.06 -3.18 2.16
CA GLY A 130 15.25 -1.73 2.04
C GLY A 130 14.24 -0.90 2.83
N ILE A 131 13.23 -1.51 3.44
CA ILE A 131 12.24 -0.81 4.26
C ILE A 131 12.86 -0.57 5.64
N PRO A 132 13.05 0.69 6.07
CA PRO A 132 13.56 0.96 7.41
C PRO A 132 12.47 0.68 8.46
N PRO A 133 12.85 0.18 9.65
CA PRO A 133 11.90 -0.13 10.70
C PRO A 133 11.27 1.14 11.30
N TYR A 134 10.05 1.01 11.80
CA TYR A 134 9.37 2.08 12.52
C TYR A 134 9.70 2.03 14.02
N VAL A 135 9.83 3.19 14.66
CA VAL A 135 10.09 3.29 16.10
C VAL A 135 8.77 3.36 16.85
N ARG A 136 8.41 2.30 17.58
CA ARG A 136 7.09 2.15 18.24
C ARG A 136 7.10 2.37 19.76
N GLY A 137 8.11 3.05 20.28
CA GLY A 137 8.26 3.34 21.70
C GLY A 137 9.02 2.24 22.42
N GLY A 138 9.72 2.58 23.51
CA GLY A 138 10.70 1.68 24.12
C GLY A 138 11.87 1.35 23.18
N GLU A 139 12.48 0.18 23.35
CA GLU A 139 13.56 -0.33 22.47
C GLU A 139 13.03 -1.09 21.24
N GLU A 140 11.70 -1.23 21.11
CA GLU A 140 11.07 -2.05 20.08
C GLU A 140 11.03 -1.35 18.72
N LYS A 141 11.39 -2.11 17.69
CA LYS A 141 11.33 -1.69 16.29
C LYS A 141 10.29 -2.54 15.58
N PHE A 142 9.39 -1.88 14.85
CA PHE A 142 8.43 -2.56 14.00
C PHE A 142 9.00 -2.77 12.60
N GLU A 143 9.08 -4.02 12.18
CA GLU A 143 9.65 -4.43 10.89
C GLU A 143 8.55 -4.70 9.87
N LEU A 144 8.10 -3.67 9.13
CA LEU A 144 7.06 -3.82 8.10
C LEU A 144 7.41 -4.90 7.05
N SER A 145 8.70 -5.09 6.80
CA SER A 145 9.22 -6.11 5.88
C SER A 145 8.71 -7.52 6.23
N GLN A 146 8.57 -7.84 7.52
CA GLN A 146 8.09 -9.13 8.00
C GLN A 146 6.59 -9.30 7.75
N ASP A 147 5.79 -8.27 7.99
CA ASP A 147 4.35 -8.30 7.76
C ASP A 147 4.03 -8.43 6.26
N LEU A 148 4.78 -7.74 5.38
CA LEU A 148 4.61 -7.87 3.93
C LEU A 148 5.08 -9.23 3.40
N LEU A 149 6.12 -9.81 4.02
CA LEU A 149 6.55 -11.18 3.74
C LEU A 149 5.47 -12.19 4.14
N LEU A 150 4.89 -12.02 5.34
CA LEU A 150 3.78 -12.84 5.81
C LEU A 150 2.56 -12.74 4.88
N ALA A 151 2.14 -11.52 4.52
CA ALA A 151 1.04 -11.30 3.58
C ALA A 151 1.29 -11.96 2.22
N THR A 152 2.54 -12.04 1.77
CA THR A 152 2.92 -12.77 0.55
C THR A 152 2.77 -14.28 0.72
N ASN A 153 3.26 -14.82 1.83
CA ASN A 153 3.16 -16.25 2.13
C ASN A 153 1.72 -16.71 2.44
N GLU A 154 0.88 -15.83 2.98
CA GLU A 154 -0.53 -16.14 3.28
C GLU A 154 -1.46 -16.02 2.08
N ALA A 155 -1.01 -15.41 0.99
CA ALA A 155 -1.71 -15.44 -0.29
C ALA A 155 -1.54 -16.81 -1.00
N LYS A 156 -2.00 -17.90 -0.36
CA LYS A 156 -1.71 -19.30 -0.75
C LYS A 156 -2.03 -19.66 -2.21
N PHE A 157 -2.93 -18.92 -2.87
CA PHE A 157 -3.24 -19.14 -4.28
C PHE A 157 -2.12 -18.68 -5.23
N VAL A 158 -1.33 -17.68 -4.85
CA VAL A 158 -0.24 -17.14 -5.67
C VAL A 158 0.85 -18.20 -5.92
N PRO A 159 1.46 -18.86 -4.91
CA PRO A 159 2.45 -19.91 -5.18
C PRO A 159 1.85 -21.13 -5.90
N LYS A 160 0.55 -21.37 -5.77
CA LYS A 160 -0.13 -22.49 -6.44
C LYS A 160 -0.31 -22.26 -7.94
N TYR A 161 -0.69 -21.05 -8.36
CA TYR A 161 -1.05 -20.76 -9.75
C TYR A 161 -0.03 -19.88 -10.49
N PHE A 162 0.77 -19.10 -9.76
CA PHE A 162 1.77 -18.18 -10.29
C PHE A 162 3.10 -18.31 -9.51
N PRO A 163 3.74 -19.49 -9.51
CA PRO A 163 4.91 -19.76 -8.67
C PRO A 163 6.12 -18.86 -8.99
N SER A 164 6.34 -18.54 -10.26
CA SER A 164 7.42 -17.63 -10.69
C SER A 164 7.21 -16.21 -10.16
N PHE A 165 5.95 -15.75 -10.18
CA PHE A 165 5.57 -14.46 -9.64
C PHE A 165 5.66 -14.43 -8.11
N HIS A 166 5.24 -15.49 -7.43
CA HIS A 166 5.45 -15.61 -5.98
C HIS A 166 6.94 -15.46 -5.61
N GLN A 167 7.85 -16.10 -6.33
CA GLN A 167 9.28 -15.93 -6.11
C GLN A 167 9.75 -14.49 -6.37
N THR A 168 9.17 -13.80 -7.35
CA THR A 168 9.43 -12.37 -7.55
C THR A 168 8.97 -11.54 -6.35
N LEU A 169 7.77 -11.78 -5.82
CA LEU A 169 7.22 -11.03 -4.68
C LEU A 169 8.07 -11.18 -3.41
N LEU A 170 8.68 -12.36 -3.21
CA LEU A 170 9.56 -12.65 -2.09
C LEU A 170 10.95 -12.00 -2.25
N ASN A 171 11.49 -11.99 -3.48
CA ASN A 171 12.91 -11.72 -3.71
C ASN A 171 13.21 -10.41 -4.45
N TYR A 172 12.21 -9.66 -4.90
CA TYR A 172 12.40 -8.37 -5.58
C TYR A 172 13.42 -7.50 -4.81
N PRO A 173 14.39 -6.86 -5.50
CA PRO A 173 14.55 -6.77 -6.96
C PRO A 173 15.28 -7.96 -7.61
N ALA A 174 15.72 -8.97 -6.86
CA ALA A 174 16.34 -10.15 -7.41
C ALA A 174 15.30 -11.12 -7.99
N ASN A 175 15.72 -11.96 -8.95
CA ASN A 175 14.93 -13.06 -9.49
C ASN A 175 13.56 -12.64 -10.07
N GLN A 176 13.51 -11.51 -10.76
CA GLN A 176 12.29 -11.02 -11.39
C GLN A 176 11.84 -11.97 -12.51
N ALA A 177 10.53 -12.27 -12.55
CA ALA A 177 9.92 -12.99 -13.64
C ALA A 177 10.04 -12.19 -14.95
N LYS A 178 10.23 -12.88 -16.09
CA LYS A 178 10.50 -12.24 -17.39
C LYS A 178 9.39 -11.30 -17.88
N GLN A 179 8.14 -11.56 -17.49
CA GLN A 179 6.96 -10.80 -17.90
C GLN A 179 6.50 -9.79 -16.81
N LEU A 180 7.36 -9.51 -15.83
CA LEU A 180 7.04 -8.56 -14.78
C LEU A 180 7.04 -7.12 -15.33
N GLU A 181 5.91 -6.45 -15.21
CA GLU A 181 5.80 -5.00 -15.34
C GLU A 181 5.79 -4.38 -13.94
N THR A 182 6.76 -3.51 -13.63
CA THR A 182 6.81 -2.80 -12.36
C THR A 182 6.55 -1.32 -12.53
N ARG A 183 5.73 -0.73 -11.67
CA ARG A 183 5.54 0.72 -11.55
C ARG A 183 5.52 1.13 -10.09
N PHE A 184 5.92 2.36 -9.84
CA PHE A 184 5.94 2.93 -8.49
C PHE A 184 5.07 4.16 -8.43
N PHE A 185 4.36 4.33 -7.33
CA PHE A 185 3.46 5.46 -7.15
C PHE A 185 3.59 6.04 -5.75
N TRP A 186 3.38 7.35 -5.62
CA TRP A 186 2.97 7.96 -4.37
C TRP A 186 1.48 8.29 -4.43
N ALA A 187 0.82 8.31 -3.28
CA ALA A 187 -0.56 8.77 -3.16
C ALA A 187 -0.80 9.50 -1.84
N ASN A 188 -1.67 10.51 -1.89
CA ASN A 188 -2.33 11.14 -0.76
C ASN A 188 -3.73 10.56 -0.62
N VAL A 189 -4.05 10.03 0.54
CA VAL A 189 -5.36 9.43 0.83
C VAL A 189 -5.98 10.04 2.08
N ASP A 190 -7.19 10.56 1.95
CA ASP A 190 -7.99 11.14 3.03
C ASP A 190 -9.16 10.22 3.38
N VAL A 191 -8.96 9.33 4.35
CA VAL A 191 -10.02 8.44 4.86
C VAL A 191 -10.66 8.97 6.14
N PHE A 192 -9.89 9.70 6.97
CA PHE A 192 -10.31 10.17 8.30
C PHE A 192 -10.02 11.66 8.52
N SER A 193 -10.26 12.47 7.48
CA SER A 193 -10.06 13.93 7.50
C SER A 193 -8.61 14.33 7.81
N ARG A 194 -7.67 13.51 7.32
CA ARG A 194 -6.21 13.62 7.50
C ARG A 194 -5.48 12.91 6.35
N PRO A 195 -4.40 13.49 5.81
CA PRO A 195 -3.65 12.88 4.71
C PRO A 195 -2.84 11.69 5.18
N THR A 196 -3.07 10.53 4.59
CA THR A 196 -2.16 9.39 4.63
C THR A 196 -1.33 9.39 3.36
N LEU A 197 0.00 9.51 3.52
CA LEU A 197 0.95 9.44 2.43
C LEU A 197 1.35 7.99 2.20
N ILE A 198 1.30 7.52 0.96
CA ILE A 198 1.55 6.13 0.59
C ILE A 198 2.67 6.07 -0.44
N LEU A 199 3.57 5.09 -0.32
CA LEU A 199 4.39 4.62 -1.43
C LEU A 199 3.96 3.20 -1.83
N SER A 200 3.68 3.02 -3.10
CA SER A 200 3.20 1.76 -3.67
C SER A 200 4.15 1.22 -4.75
N HIS A 201 4.37 -0.08 -4.72
CA HIS A 201 5.00 -0.85 -5.79
C HIS A 201 3.93 -1.72 -6.46
N ARG A 202 3.57 -1.38 -7.70
CA ARG A 202 2.71 -2.20 -8.55
C ARG A 202 3.56 -3.18 -9.35
N MET A 203 3.23 -4.45 -9.21
CA MET A 203 3.83 -5.57 -9.93
C MET A 203 2.73 -6.27 -10.72
N LEU A 204 2.69 -6.07 -12.03
CA LEU A 204 1.77 -6.75 -12.93
C LEU A 204 2.50 -7.90 -13.62
N PHE A 205 1.88 -9.05 -13.64
CA PHE A 205 2.41 -10.27 -14.24
C PHE A 205 1.29 -11.00 -14.99
N ASN A 206 1.66 -11.73 -16.04
CA ASN A 206 0.74 -12.60 -16.74
C ASN A 206 1.33 -14.01 -16.89
N GLU A 207 0.46 -15.01 -16.92
CA GLU A 207 0.84 -16.40 -17.21
C GLU A 207 -0.26 -16.99 -18.10
N GLY A 208 0.06 -17.22 -19.38
CA GLY A 208 -0.95 -17.48 -20.40
C GLY A 208 -1.94 -16.32 -20.49
N ASP A 209 -3.24 -16.64 -20.44
CA ASP A 209 -4.34 -15.67 -20.53
C ASP A 209 -4.74 -15.08 -19.16
N ALA A 210 -4.08 -15.49 -18.07
CA ALA A 210 -4.35 -14.97 -16.74
C ALA A 210 -3.43 -13.78 -16.43
N TYR A 211 -4.01 -12.72 -15.86
CA TYR A 211 -3.29 -11.56 -15.36
C TYR A 211 -3.44 -11.48 -13.84
N VAL A 212 -2.33 -11.20 -13.15
CA VAL A 212 -2.28 -10.98 -11.71
C VAL A 212 -1.47 -9.73 -11.43
N VAL A 213 -1.95 -8.91 -10.52
CA VAL A 213 -1.28 -7.70 -10.06
C VAL A 213 -1.10 -7.77 -8.55
N VAL A 214 0.01 -7.24 -8.06
CA VAL A 214 0.19 -6.91 -6.65
C VAL A 214 0.51 -5.44 -6.51
N ASP A 215 -0.32 -4.72 -5.78
CA ASP A 215 0.00 -3.41 -5.23
C ASP A 215 0.50 -3.61 -3.79
N ARG A 216 1.79 -3.35 -3.60
CA ARG A 216 2.43 -3.42 -2.28
C ARG A 216 2.68 -2.01 -1.78
N HIS A 217 1.97 -1.61 -0.74
CA HIS A 217 2.25 -0.37 -0.03
C HIS A 217 3.39 -0.63 0.95
N PHE A 218 4.61 -0.30 0.51
CA PHE A 218 5.83 -0.48 1.30
C PHE A 218 6.10 0.69 2.24
N TYR A 219 5.24 1.70 2.22
CA TYR A 219 5.15 2.77 3.19
C TYR A 219 3.74 3.34 3.22
N ALA A 220 3.23 3.59 4.42
CA ALA A 220 2.10 4.46 4.70
C ALA A 220 2.50 5.34 5.88
N SER A 221 2.16 6.63 5.89
CA SER A 221 2.61 7.54 6.95
C SER A 221 1.96 7.27 8.30
N HIS A 222 0.70 6.80 8.33
CA HIS A 222 -0.07 6.43 9.53
C HIS A 222 -1.34 5.64 9.12
N GLU A 223 -2.32 5.46 10.02
CA GLU A 223 -3.55 4.64 9.96
C GLU A 223 -3.32 3.12 9.85
N TYR A 224 -2.34 2.69 9.06
CA TYR A 224 -1.92 1.31 8.92
C TYR A 224 -0.41 1.25 8.68
N ASN A 225 0.17 0.07 8.84
CA ASN A 225 1.60 -0.14 8.78
C ASN A 225 2.07 -0.38 7.34
N GLY A 226 1.33 -1.20 6.60
CA GLY A 226 1.49 -1.46 5.18
C GLY A 226 0.41 -2.40 4.64
N LEU A 227 0.42 -2.61 3.34
CA LEU A 227 -0.67 -3.29 2.65
C LEU A 227 -0.14 -4.09 1.46
N GLN A 228 -0.75 -5.26 1.21
CA GLN A 228 -0.62 -5.99 -0.04
C GLN A 228 -2.00 -6.25 -0.63
N ALA A 229 -2.32 -5.56 -1.73
CA ALA A 229 -3.51 -5.79 -2.53
C ALA A 229 -3.13 -6.68 -3.71
N ILE A 230 -3.79 -7.81 -3.85
CA ILE A 230 -3.62 -8.75 -4.94
C ILE A 230 -4.87 -8.69 -5.80
N GLY A 231 -4.72 -8.27 -7.05
CA GLY A 231 -5.77 -8.26 -8.04
C GLY A 231 -5.50 -9.29 -9.13
N GLY A 232 -6.51 -9.67 -9.90
CA GLY A 232 -6.29 -10.45 -11.12
C GLY A 232 -7.53 -10.60 -11.98
N ALA A 233 -7.32 -10.86 -13.27
CA ALA A 233 -8.33 -11.33 -14.20
C ALA A 233 -7.98 -12.76 -14.60
N LEU A 234 -8.85 -13.68 -14.24
CA LEU A 234 -8.72 -15.10 -14.56
C LEU A 234 -9.73 -15.45 -15.66
N PRO A 235 -9.33 -16.16 -16.73
CA PRO A 235 -10.25 -16.61 -17.76
C PRO A 235 -11.41 -17.42 -17.17
N ALA A 236 -12.62 -17.15 -17.64
CA ALA A 236 -13.84 -17.89 -17.30
C ALA A 236 -14.68 -18.14 -18.57
N LYS A 237 -15.62 -19.09 -18.51
CA LYS A 237 -16.44 -19.45 -19.67
C LYS A 237 -17.20 -18.26 -20.29
N GLU A 238 -17.60 -17.30 -19.47
CA GLU A 238 -18.42 -16.13 -19.85
C GLU A 238 -17.65 -14.80 -19.77
N GLY A 239 -16.31 -14.86 -19.81
CA GLY A 239 -15.44 -13.67 -19.74
C GLY A 239 -14.32 -13.85 -18.73
N SER A 240 -14.29 -13.03 -17.67
CA SER A 240 -13.23 -13.08 -16.65
C SER A 240 -13.77 -13.03 -15.24
N LEU A 241 -13.14 -13.79 -14.34
CA LEU A 241 -13.24 -13.56 -12.90
C LEU A 241 -12.23 -12.49 -12.50
N LEU A 242 -12.73 -11.32 -12.10
CA LEU A 242 -11.95 -10.31 -11.41
C LEU A 242 -11.90 -10.64 -9.93
N VAL A 243 -10.70 -10.86 -9.41
CA VAL A 243 -10.42 -11.18 -8.01
C VAL A 243 -9.63 -10.04 -7.40
N SER A 244 -9.99 -9.65 -6.18
CA SER A 244 -9.21 -8.74 -5.35
C SER A 244 -9.10 -9.31 -3.93
N LEU A 245 -7.90 -9.30 -3.36
CA LEU A 245 -7.60 -9.66 -1.98
C LEU A 245 -6.72 -8.57 -1.37
N TYR A 246 -7.17 -7.97 -0.29
CA TYR A 246 -6.41 -7.02 0.51
C TYR A 246 -5.94 -7.70 1.78
N ARG A 247 -4.65 -7.50 2.08
CA ARG A 247 -4.00 -7.93 3.33
C ARG A 247 -3.31 -6.72 3.93
N ILE A 248 -3.77 -6.28 5.10
CA ILE A 248 -3.46 -4.96 5.66
C ILE A 248 -2.88 -5.17 7.06
N SER A 249 -1.66 -4.72 7.29
CA SER A 249 -1.10 -4.69 8.65
C SER A 249 -1.50 -3.38 9.33
N THR A 250 -2.12 -3.45 10.50
CA THR A 250 -2.45 -2.28 11.33
C THR A 250 -2.46 -2.61 12.82
N ASP A 251 -1.89 -1.71 13.62
CA ASP A 251 -1.89 -1.82 15.07
C ASP A 251 -3.31 -1.66 15.67
N GLY A 252 -4.25 -1.09 14.90
CA GLY A 252 -5.63 -0.84 15.32
C GLY A 252 -6.44 -2.10 15.64
N VAL A 253 -6.03 -3.26 15.14
CA VAL A 253 -6.71 -4.55 15.40
C VAL A 253 -5.88 -5.52 16.25
N ALA A 254 -4.64 -5.17 16.55
CA ALA A 254 -3.72 -6.01 17.30
C ALA A 254 -4.05 -6.09 18.80
N GLY A 255 -3.45 -7.07 19.47
CA GLY A 255 -3.42 -7.17 20.93
C GLY A 255 -4.75 -7.58 21.58
N PHE A 256 -4.95 -7.15 22.83
CA PHE A 256 -6.11 -7.57 23.63
C PHE A 256 -7.44 -7.26 22.91
N GLY A 257 -8.31 -8.28 22.82
CA GLY A 257 -9.59 -8.18 22.14
C GLY A 257 -9.52 -8.23 20.60
N SER A 258 -8.36 -8.59 20.02
CA SER A 258 -8.14 -8.66 18.57
C SER A 258 -9.28 -9.38 17.83
N SER A 259 -9.73 -10.55 18.29
CA SER A 259 -10.83 -11.30 17.66
C SER A 259 -12.16 -10.52 17.55
N ALA A 260 -12.43 -9.59 18.46
CA ALA A 260 -13.60 -8.71 18.42
C ALA A 260 -13.36 -7.44 17.58
N LYS A 261 -12.11 -6.96 17.49
CA LYS A 261 -11.73 -5.78 16.69
C LYS A 261 -11.80 -6.03 15.18
N HIS A 262 -11.45 -7.24 14.73
CA HIS A 262 -11.38 -7.53 13.28
C HIS A 262 -12.72 -7.38 12.55
N PRO A 263 -13.85 -7.96 13.03
CA PRO A 263 -15.14 -7.74 12.39
C PRO A 263 -15.56 -6.26 12.36
N VAL A 264 -15.28 -5.50 13.44
CA VAL A 264 -15.60 -4.07 13.52
C VAL A 264 -14.78 -3.27 12.51
N ALA A 265 -13.47 -3.49 12.45
CA ALA A 265 -12.59 -2.83 11.49
C ALA A 265 -13.01 -3.12 10.03
N ARG A 266 -13.34 -4.39 9.71
CA ARG A 266 -13.90 -4.74 8.39
C ARG A 266 -15.22 -4.02 8.10
N GLY A 267 -16.08 -3.85 9.10
CA GLY A 267 -17.32 -3.08 8.97
C GLY A 267 -17.06 -1.60 8.64
N LEU A 268 -16.08 -0.98 9.30
CA LEU A 268 -15.68 0.42 9.07
C LEU A 268 -15.05 0.62 7.69
N MET A 269 -14.24 -0.33 7.22
CA MET A 269 -13.61 -0.25 5.90
C MET A 269 -14.53 -0.71 4.75
N GLY A 270 -15.63 -1.40 5.06
CA GLY A 270 -16.56 -1.97 4.09
C GLY A 270 -17.02 -0.99 3.00
N PRO A 271 -17.48 0.22 3.34
CA PRO A 271 -17.90 1.23 2.35
C PRO A 271 -16.77 1.64 1.38
N TYR A 272 -15.54 1.80 1.89
CA TYR A 272 -14.37 2.13 1.07
C TYR A 272 -14.07 1.02 0.05
N PHE A 273 -14.12 -0.24 0.49
CA PHE A 273 -13.94 -1.38 -0.42
C PHE A 273 -15.09 -1.55 -1.40
N GLU A 274 -16.31 -1.24 -0.99
CA GLU A 274 -17.47 -1.23 -1.88
C GLU A 274 -17.31 -0.23 -3.01
N GLU A 275 -16.88 1.00 -2.71
CA GLU A 275 -16.58 2.03 -3.71
C GLU A 275 -15.52 1.54 -4.72
N ILE A 276 -14.43 0.92 -4.23
CA ILE A 276 -13.40 0.33 -5.09
C ILE A 276 -14.00 -0.74 -6.01
N PHE A 277 -14.72 -1.71 -5.47
CA PHE A 277 -15.21 -2.85 -6.24
C PHE A 277 -16.29 -2.44 -7.24
N GLU A 278 -17.17 -1.53 -6.86
CA GLU A 278 -18.19 -0.97 -7.75
C GLU A 278 -17.56 -0.09 -8.85
N GLY A 279 -16.54 0.69 -8.52
CA GLY A 279 -15.78 1.46 -9.50
C GLY A 279 -15.07 0.57 -10.52
N ILE A 280 -14.41 -0.51 -10.06
CA ILE A 280 -13.77 -1.51 -10.92
C ILE A 280 -14.83 -2.17 -11.81
N ARG A 281 -15.95 -2.63 -11.24
CA ARG A 281 -17.05 -3.25 -11.99
C ARG A 281 -17.53 -2.36 -13.13
N LYS A 282 -17.83 -1.08 -12.85
CA LYS A 282 -18.30 -0.11 -13.86
C LYS A 282 -17.29 0.14 -15.00
N LYS A 283 -15.99 -0.01 -14.74
CA LYS A 283 -14.94 0.11 -15.77
C LYS A 283 -14.73 -1.19 -16.55
N ALA A 284 -15.03 -2.32 -15.91
CA ALA A 284 -14.86 -3.66 -16.46
C ALA A 284 -16.08 -4.15 -17.26
N GLU A 285 -17.26 -3.56 -17.05
CA GLU A 285 -18.43 -3.64 -17.95
C GLU A 285 -18.19 -2.77 -19.21
#